data_AF-A0AAD6F9Q8-F1
#
_entry.id   AF-A0AAD6F9Q8-F1
#
_cell.length_a   1.000
_cell.length_b   1.000
_cell.length_c   1.000
_cell.angle_alpha   90.00
_cell.angle_beta   90.00
_cell.angle_gamma   90.00
#
_symmetry.space_group_name_H-M   'P 1'
#
loop_
_entity.id
_entity.type
_entity.pdbx_description
1 polymer ?
#
loop_
_entity_poly.entity_id
_entity_poly.type
_entity_poly.pdbx_seq_one_letter_code
_entity_poly.pdbx_strand_id
1 'polypeptide(L)'
;MGSSWRWHLSRTMRLAMRWCRVPQRGGGCGGNRPWISGRCFEVWSYSKMLLRSLYFNSLTNADTLLDCAFEPVYWIVDNVTRWFGVVFVCLVVLLITSVVVIIYLFVLPTILSTYPLYMIVWHLCYGHWLLVMVVFHYYKATTTAAGSPPKEKTQIPAVSICKKCITPKPPRTHHCSICNQCVLKMDHHCPWLNNCVGHFNHRYFLCFCLYTTLGCVYCSISSKDMFLDAYNTIERYYQTPPPTEPYVESTAHKSIIFLWVLTSSVSVALGALCLWHMILISRGETSVERHINHKETRRLRDIGKVFKNPYHHGTMNNWKLLLGVEKRSHWFTRVLLPSSHPPNGDGILWEFSFSRRDPMAI
;
A
#
# COMPACT_ATOMS: atom_id res chain seq x y z
N MET A 1 0.73 -39.15 -0.37
CA MET A 1 0.37 -39.82 0.91
C MET A 1 -1.07 -39.45 1.25
N GLY A 2 -2.04 -40.28 0.83
CA GLY A 2 -3.45 -40.11 1.16
C GLY A 2 -3.83 -40.91 2.40
N SER A 3 -4.63 -40.33 3.30
CA SER A 3 -5.45 -41.06 4.31
C SER A 3 -6.28 -40.19 5.27
N SER A 4 -6.39 -38.86 5.11
CA SER A 4 -7.12 -38.02 6.10
C SER A 4 -8.62 -38.32 6.19
N TRP A 5 -9.30 -38.55 5.06
CA TRP A 5 -10.76 -38.70 5.03
C TRP A 5 -11.27 -39.99 5.70
N ARG A 6 -10.53 -41.11 5.58
CA ARG A 6 -10.89 -42.38 6.23
C ARG A 6 -10.76 -42.30 7.77
N TRP A 7 -9.81 -41.51 8.26
CA TRP A 7 -9.65 -41.27 9.69
C TRP A 7 -10.81 -40.46 10.27
N HIS A 8 -11.26 -39.41 9.58
CA HIS A 8 -12.41 -38.61 10.01
C HIS A 8 -13.73 -39.40 9.98
N LEU A 9 -13.98 -40.18 8.93
CA LEU A 9 -15.17 -41.05 8.83
C LEU A 9 -15.18 -42.17 9.89
N SER A 10 -14.04 -42.77 10.20
CA SER A 10 -13.97 -43.79 11.25
C SER A 10 -14.16 -43.22 12.66
N ARG A 11 -13.81 -41.94 12.86
CA ARG A 11 -13.93 -41.26 14.16
C ARG A 11 -15.36 -40.78 14.39
N THR A 12 -16.03 -40.30 13.36
CA THR A 12 -17.47 -39.97 13.40
C THR A 12 -18.33 -41.22 13.53
N MET A 13 -18.02 -42.31 12.82
CA MET A 13 -18.72 -43.60 13.01
C MET A 13 -18.49 -44.20 14.40
N ARG A 14 -17.29 -44.10 14.98
CA ARG A 14 -17.03 -44.57 16.36
C ARG A 14 -17.70 -43.70 17.43
N LEU A 15 -17.82 -42.40 17.21
CA LEU A 15 -18.59 -41.50 18.08
C LEU A 15 -20.09 -41.76 17.98
N ALA A 16 -20.61 -42.00 16.77
CA ALA A 16 -21.99 -42.40 16.54
C ALA A 16 -22.30 -43.77 17.18
N MET A 17 -21.41 -44.76 17.05
CA MET A 17 -21.60 -46.08 17.68
C MET A 17 -21.43 -46.05 19.21
N ARG A 18 -20.62 -45.14 19.77
CA ARG A 18 -20.57 -44.88 21.22
C ARG A 18 -21.86 -44.20 21.72
N TRP A 19 -22.48 -43.33 20.91
CA TRP A 19 -23.79 -42.75 21.20
C TRP A 19 -24.93 -43.78 21.16
N CYS A 20 -24.79 -44.83 20.36
CA CYS A 20 -25.74 -45.95 20.30
C CYS A 20 -25.57 -47.00 21.42
N ARG A 21 -24.48 -46.97 22.21
CA ARG A 21 -24.23 -47.90 23.33
C ARG A 21 -23.94 -47.13 24.61
N VAL A 22 -25.00 -46.76 25.35
CA VAL A 22 -24.92 -46.42 26.78
C VAL A 22 -25.93 -47.30 27.52
N PRO A 23 -25.57 -47.85 28.70
CA PRO A 23 -26.22 -49.04 29.25
C PRO A 23 -27.60 -48.73 29.84
N GLN A 24 -28.50 -49.70 29.73
CA GLN A 24 -29.68 -49.81 30.59
C GLN A 24 -29.22 -49.83 32.06
N ARG A 25 -29.51 -48.77 32.80
CA ARG A 25 -29.70 -48.86 34.25
C ARG A 25 -31.17 -48.58 34.54
N GLY A 26 -31.87 -49.65 34.94
CA GLY A 26 -33.27 -49.61 35.30
C GLY A 26 -33.50 -48.64 36.47
N GLY A 27 -34.36 -47.67 36.23
CA GLY A 27 -35.18 -47.06 37.26
C GLY A 27 -36.59 -47.61 37.08
N GLY A 28 -37.07 -48.32 38.09
CA GLY A 28 -38.46 -48.75 38.16
C GLY A 28 -39.41 -47.55 38.26
N CYS A 29 -40.63 -47.81 37.80
CA CYS A 29 -41.88 -47.10 38.04
C CYS A 29 -42.18 -45.84 37.21
N GLY A 30 -43.09 -46.04 36.25
CA GLY A 30 -44.30 -45.22 36.15
C GLY A 30 -44.28 -44.11 35.10
N GLY A 31 -44.85 -44.39 33.92
CA GLY A 31 -45.32 -43.33 33.02
C GLY A 31 -45.22 -43.68 31.54
N ASN A 32 -46.37 -43.98 30.93
CA ASN A 32 -46.56 -44.10 29.48
C ASN A 32 -46.18 -42.79 28.76
N ARG A 33 -44.97 -42.70 28.20
CA ARG A 33 -44.66 -41.77 27.09
C ARG A 33 -43.71 -42.45 26.09
N PRO A 34 -43.90 -42.27 24.77
CA PRO A 34 -43.10 -42.98 23.77
C PRO A 34 -41.67 -42.43 23.78
N TRP A 35 -40.72 -43.26 24.22
CA TRP A 35 -39.29 -42.97 24.33
C TRP A 35 -38.65 -42.42 23.03
N ILE A 36 -39.25 -42.72 21.87
CA ILE A 36 -38.80 -42.28 20.54
C ILE A 36 -39.09 -40.79 20.31
N SER A 37 -40.14 -40.21 20.92
CA SER A 37 -40.48 -38.80 20.72
C SER A 37 -39.47 -37.86 21.39
N GLY A 38 -38.89 -38.28 22.53
CA GLY A 38 -37.88 -37.51 23.25
C GLY A 38 -36.59 -37.32 22.46
N ARG A 39 -36.13 -38.36 21.76
CA ARG A 39 -34.89 -38.32 20.97
C ARG A 39 -35.01 -37.50 19.70
N CYS A 40 -36.14 -37.63 18.98
CA CYS A 40 -36.43 -36.78 17.82
C CYS A 40 -36.61 -35.31 18.24
N PHE A 41 -37.22 -35.06 19.41
CA PHE A 41 -37.34 -33.72 19.96
C PHE A 41 -35.99 -33.12 20.37
N GLU A 42 -35.07 -33.93 20.90
CA GLU A 42 -33.70 -33.50 21.23
C GLU A 42 -32.89 -33.17 19.96
N VAL A 43 -32.92 -34.04 18.95
CA VAL A 43 -32.24 -33.81 17.66
C VAL A 43 -32.84 -32.60 16.94
N TRP A 44 -34.15 -32.43 16.98
CA TRP A 44 -34.83 -31.26 16.43
C TRP A 44 -34.46 -30.00 17.18
N SER A 45 -34.42 -30.04 18.51
CA SER A 45 -34.04 -28.89 19.35
C SER A 45 -32.58 -28.49 19.14
N TYR A 46 -31.68 -29.47 19.03
CA TYR A 46 -30.27 -29.24 18.75
C TYR A 46 -30.03 -28.73 17.31
N SER A 47 -30.72 -29.31 16.32
CA SER A 47 -30.68 -28.84 14.92
C SER A 47 -31.27 -27.44 14.78
N LYS A 48 -32.37 -27.15 15.50
CA LYS A 48 -32.97 -25.81 15.59
C LYS A 48 -32.04 -24.84 16.31
N MET A 49 -31.28 -25.27 17.31
CA MET A 49 -30.24 -24.46 17.95
C MET A 49 -29.06 -24.20 17.02
N LEU A 50 -28.61 -25.18 16.23
CA LEU A 50 -27.55 -25.02 15.22
C LEU A 50 -27.99 -24.10 14.08
N LEU A 51 -29.20 -24.28 13.56
CA LEU A 51 -29.81 -23.37 12.60
C LEU A 51 -29.95 -21.97 13.19
N ARG A 52 -30.45 -21.85 14.43
CA ARG A 52 -30.49 -20.56 15.12
C ARG A 52 -29.09 -20.02 15.39
N SER A 53 -28.04 -20.79 15.66
CA SER A 53 -26.70 -20.21 15.83
C SER A 53 -26.08 -19.78 14.50
N LEU A 54 -26.49 -20.38 13.38
CA LEU A 54 -26.08 -19.99 12.03
C LEU A 54 -26.78 -18.70 11.56
N TYR A 55 -28.08 -18.55 11.84
CA TYR A 55 -28.89 -17.38 11.44
C TYR A 55 -28.93 -16.26 12.50
N PHE A 56 -28.81 -16.61 13.77
CA PHE A 56 -28.81 -15.71 14.93
C PHE A 56 -27.38 -15.54 15.44
N ASN A 57 -26.51 -15.13 14.53
CA ASN A 57 -25.23 -14.56 14.91
C ASN A 57 -25.32 -13.07 14.58
N SER A 58 -25.22 -12.20 15.58
CA SER A 58 -25.16 -10.75 15.39
C SER A 58 -23.98 -10.31 14.50
N LEU A 59 -23.07 -11.25 14.19
CA LEU A 59 -21.93 -11.10 13.30
C LEU A 59 -22.22 -11.48 11.82
N THR A 60 -23.37 -12.10 11.50
CA THR A 60 -23.76 -12.43 10.11
C THR A 60 -24.72 -11.37 9.58
N ASN A 61 -24.21 -10.16 9.38
CA ASN A 61 -24.91 -9.07 8.71
C ASN A 61 -24.88 -9.24 7.18
N ALA A 62 -25.72 -8.48 6.46
CA ALA A 62 -25.77 -8.51 4.99
C ALA A 62 -24.39 -8.26 4.34
N ASP A 63 -23.57 -7.42 4.97
CA ASP A 63 -22.19 -7.16 4.55
C ASP A 63 -21.34 -8.43 4.52
N THR A 64 -21.45 -9.29 5.54
CA THR A 64 -20.69 -10.55 5.60
C THR A 64 -21.11 -11.53 4.50
N LEU A 65 -22.41 -11.59 4.18
CA LEU A 65 -22.91 -12.42 3.08
C LEU A 65 -22.44 -11.92 1.72
N LEU A 66 -22.45 -10.59 1.51
CA LEU A 66 -21.91 -9.98 0.30
C LEU A 66 -20.41 -10.24 0.17
N ASP A 67 -19.64 -10.05 1.25
CA ASP A 67 -18.20 -10.36 1.27
C ASP A 67 -17.91 -11.80 0.85
N CYS A 68 -18.69 -12.77 1.36
CA CYS A 68 -18.57 -14.18 0.96
C CYS A 68 -18.94 -14.41 -0.52
N ALA A 69 -20.00 -13.76 -1.01
CA ALA A 69 -20.42 -13.92 -2.41
C ALA A 69 -19.41 -13.33 -3.41
N PHE A 70 -18.75 -12.22 -3.04
CA PHE A 70 -17.74 -11.56 -3.87
C PHE A 70 -16.32 -12.10 -3.67
N GLU A 71 -16.08 -13.02 -2.74
CA GLU A 71 -14.77 -13.61 -2.48
C GLU A 71 -14.07 -14.17 -3.75
N PRO A 72 -14.75 -14.90 -4.66
CA PRO A 72 -14.13 -15.35 -5.90
C PRO A 72 -13.71 -14.19 -6.82
N VAL A 73 -14.51 -13.12 -6.86
CA VAL A 73 -14.21 -11.91 -7.64
C VAL A 73 -12.99 -11.21 -7.08
N TYR A 74 -12.93 -11.03 -5.76
CA TYR A 74 -11.76 -10.45 -5.09
C TYR A 74 -10.50 -11.27 -5.37
N TRP A 75 -10.60 -12.60 -5.33
CA TRP A 75 -9.46 -13.47 -5.65
C TRP A 75 -8.96 -13.28 -7.09
N ILE A 76 -9.88 -13.20 -8.07
CA ILE A 76 -9.51 -12.92 -9.47
C ILE A 76 -8.81 -11.56 -9.57
N VAL A 77 -9.42 -10.52 -9.01
CA VAL A 77 -8.86 -9.16 -9.03
C VAL A 77 -7.49 -9.11 -8.38
N ASP A 78 -7.31 -9.74 -7.21
CA ASP A 78 -6.05 -9.79 -6.49
C ASP A 78 -4.95 -10.48 -7.32
N ASN A 79 -5.26 -11.64 -7.93
CA ASN A 79 -4.28 -12.39 -8.72
C ASN A 79 -3.92 -11.67 -10.03
N VAL A 80 -4.91 -11.04 -10.67
CA VAL A 80 -4.72 -10.22 -11.87
C VAL A 80 -3.88 -8.99 -11.54
N THR A 81 -4.19 -8.28 -10.45
CA THR A 81 -3.45 -7.09 -9.99
C THR A 81 -1.97 -7.40 -9.74
N ARG A 82 -1.66 -8.59 -9.18
CA ARG A 82 -0.29 -9.03 -8.97
C ARG A 82 0.51 -9.18 -10.27
N TRP A 83 -0.11 -9.70 -11.33
CA TRP A 83 0.52 -9.80 -12.66
C TRP A 83 0.70 -8.43 -13.30
N PHE A 84 -0.33 -7.57 -13.21
CA PHE A 84 -0.24 -6.20 -13.70
C PHE A 84 0.84 -5.37 -12.99
N GLY A 85 1.15 -5.67 -11.73
CA GLY A 85 2.24 -5.02 -11.01
C GLY A 85 3.59 -5.09 -11.75
N VAL A 86 3.92 -6.23 -12.36
CA VAL A 86 5.15 -6.37 -13.17
C VAL A 86 5.10 -5.46 -14.40
N VAL A 87 3.96 -5.40 -15.08
CA VAL A 87 3.76 -4.53 -16.24
C VAL A 87 3.93 -3.06 -15.85
N PHE A 88 3.36 -2.62 -14.73
CA PHE A 88 3.52 -1.25 -14.24
C PHE A 88 4.96 -0.92 -13.86
N VAL A 89 5.70 -1.84 -13.24
CA VAL A 89 7.12 -1.63 -12.95
C VAL A 89 7.94 -1.49 -14.23
N CYS A 90 7.73 -2.39 -15.20
CA CYS A 90 8.36 -2.28 -16.53
C CYS A 90 8.02 -0.95 -17.21
N LEU A 91 6.76 -0.53 -17.15
CA LEU A 91 6.31 0.74 -17.71
C LEU A 91 7.03 1.94 -17.08
N VAL A 92 7.15 2.00 -15.76
CA VAL A 92 7.86 3.10 -15.07
C VAL A 92 9.33 3.13 -15.49
N VAL A 93 10.00 1.97 -15.54
CA VAL A 93 11.40 1.88 -16.00
C VAL A 93 11.53 2.36 -17.45
N LEU A 94 10.63 1.95 -18.35
CA LEU A 94 10.61 2.38 -19.75
C LEU A 94 10.39 3.89 -19.88
N LEU A 95 9.44 4.45 -19.12
CA LEU A 95 9.16 5.88 -19.14
C LEU A 95 10.36 6.70 -18.64
N ILE A 96 10.96 6.33 -17.51
CA ILE A 96 12.17 6.99 -16.98
C ILE A 96 13.31 6.89 -17.99
N THR A 97 13.52 5.71 -18.56
CA THR A 97 14.58 5.48 -19.57
C THR A 97 14.33 6.32 -20.82
N SER A 98 13.10 6.41 -21.31
CA SER A 98 12.76 7.23 -22.47
C SER A 98 13.05 8.71 -22.25
N VAL A 99 12.71 9.25 -21.07
CA VAL A 99 13.02 10.63 -20.68
C VAL A 99 14.54 10.86 -20.65
N VAL A 100 15.29 9.96 -20.02
CA VAL A 100 16.76 10.04 -19.97
C VAL A 100 17.34 10.00 -21.38
N VAL A 101 16.94 9.05 -22.21
CA VAL A 101 17.43 8.92 -23.60
C VAL A 101 17.18 10.21 -24.39
N ILE A 102 15.97 10.78 -24.33
CA ILE A 102 15.64 12.03 -25.03
C ILE A 102 16.50 13.19 -24.52
N ILE A 103 16.71 13.28 -23.20
CA ILE A 103 17.55 14.32 -22.61
C ILE A 103 18.99 14.22 -23.14
N TYR A 104 19.59 13.04 -23.14
CA TYR A 104 20.98 12.89 -23.58
C TYR A 104 21.17 13.01 -25.09
N LEU A 105 20.21 12.56 -25.88
CA LEU A 105 20.32 12.60 -27.35
C LEU A 105 19.96 13.96 -27.95
N PHE A 106 19.01 14.69 -27.37
CA PHE A 106 18.48 15.90 -27.98
C PHE A 106 18.61 17.14 -27.09
N VAL A 107 18.30 17.05 -25.79
CA VAL A 107 18.28 18.25 -24.92
C VAL A 107 19.68 18.68 -24.51
N LEU A 108 20.52 17.75 -24.07
CA LEU A 108 21.86 18.03 -23.58
C LEU A 108 22.76 18.61 -24.68
N PRO A 109 22.79 18.09 -25.93
CA PRO A 109 23.56 18.73 -27.01
C PRO A 109 23.15 20.18 -27.26
N THR A 110 21.85 20.48 -27.26
CA THR A 110 21.34 21.86 -27.39
C THR A 110 21.74 22.75 -26.21
N ILE A 111 21.70 22.23 -24.99
CA ILE A 111 22.17 22.97 -23.81
C ILE A 111 23.66 23.28 -23.93
N LEU A 112 24.48 22.30 -24.34
CA LEU A 112 25.92 22.46 -24.49
C LEU A 112 26.30 23.47 -25.58
N SER A 113 25.51 23.58 -26.66
CA SER A 113 25.77 24.54 -27.74
C SER A 113 25.27 25.95 -27.45
N THR A 114 24.20 26.10 -26.68
CA THR A 114 23.44 27.37 -26.60
C THR A 114 23.61 28.10 -25.26
N TYR A 115 23.88 27.38 -24.17
CA TYR A 115 23.86 27.95 -22.83
C TYR A 115 25.27 28.36 -22.36
N PRO A 116 25.39 29.37 -21.48
CA PRO A 116 26.66 29.72 -20.87
C PRO A 116 27.13 28.62 -19.91
N LEU A 117 28.45 28.54 -19.68
CA LEU A 117 29.11 27.48 -18.90
C LEU A 117 28.47 27.23 -17.53
N TYR A 118 28.10 28.27 -16.79
CA TYR A 118 27.51 28.12 -15.45
C TYR A 118 26.14 27.41 -15.48
N MET A 119 25.33 27.65 -16.52
CA MET A 119 24.06 26.95 -16.71
C MET A 119 24.28 25.50 -17.14
N ILE A 120 25.27 25.24 -18.00
CA ILE A 120 25.66 23.89 -18.38
C ILE A 120 26.04 23.08 -17.12
N VAL A 121 26.91 23.64 -16.28
CA VAL A 121 27.33 23.00 -15.02
C VAL A 121 26.12 22.77 -14.10
N TRP A 122 25.20 23.74 -14.00
CA TRP A 122 23.95 23.58 -13.25
C TRP A 122 23.11 22.41 -13.77
N HIS A 123 22.87 22.34 -15.09
CA HIS A 123 22.09 21.27 -15.71
C HIS A 123 22.72 19.89 -15.50
N LEU A 124 24.04 19.79 -15.63
CA LEU A 124 24.76 18.56 -15.37
C LEU A 124 24.67 18.16 -13.89
N CYS A 125 25.06 19.03 -12.96
CA CYS A 125 25.07 18.69 -11.54
C CYS A 125 23.67 18.41 -10.98
N TYR A 126 22.72 19.32 -11.20
CA TYR A 126 21.37 19.19 -10.65
C TYR A 126 20.57 18.09 -11.34
N GLY A 127 20.67 17.99 -12.67
CA GLY A 127 19.99 16.95 -13.44
C GLY A 127 20.46 15.54 -13.07
N HIS A 128 21.77 15.33 -12.93
CA HIS A 128 22.30 14.03 -12.51
C HIS A 128 21.97 13.72 -11.04
N TRP A 129 21.99 14.73 -10.15
CA TRP A 129 21.57 14.54 -8.77
C TRP A 129 20.11 14.06 -8.69
N LEU A 130 19.20 14.70 -9.42
CA LEU A 130 17.79 14.28 -9.51
C LEU A 130 17.67 12.86 -10.06
N LEU A 131 18.39 12.53 -11.15
CA LEU A 131 18.36 11.19 -11.75
C LEU A 131 18.82 10.12 -10.75
N VAL A 132 19.93 10.35 -10.04
CA VAL A 132 20.44 9.44 -9.01
C VAL A 132 19.40 9.26 -7.90
N MET A 133 18.76 10.33 -7.44
CA MET A 133 17.74 10.26 -6.39
C MET A 133 16.50 9.50 -6.85
N VAL A 134 16.01 9.72 -8.07
CA VAL A 134 14.87 9.00 -8.64
C VAL A 134 15.16 7.51 -8.75
N VAL A 135 16.27 7.14 -9.39
CA VAL A 135 16.65 5.74 -9.62
C VAL A 135 16.86 5.01 -8.30
N PHE A 136 17.59 5.62 -7.37
CA PHE A 136 17.86 5.02 -6.06
C PHE A 136 16.57 4.77 -5.27
N HIS A 137 15.70 5.78 -5.14
CA HIS A 137 14.49 5.64 -4.34
C HIS A 137 13.48 4.72 -5.00
N TYR A 138 13.38 4.71 -6.34
CA TYR A 138 12.53 3.76 -7.05
C TYR A 138 13.01 2.31 -6.84
N TYR A 139 14.31 2.06 -7.02
CA TYR A 139 14.91 0.76 -6.76
C TYR A 139 14.68 0.30 -5.33
N LYS A 140 14.91 1.17 -4.34
CA LYS A 140 14.68 0.83 -2.93
C LYS A 140 13.21 0.61 -2.61
N ALA A 141 12.29 1.37 -3.20
CA ALA A 141 10.86 1.21 -2.95
C ALA A 141 10.33 -0.13 -3.51
N THR A 142 10.81 -0.57 -4.67
CA THR A 142 10.42 -1.85 -5.29
C THR A 142 11.04 -3.06 -4.59
N THR A 143 12.32 -2.97 -4.22
CA THR A 143 13.08 -4.13 -3.70
C THR A 143 13.07 -4.28 -2.18
N THR A 144 12.81 -3.21 -1.42
CA THR A 144 12.77 -3.29 0.05
C THR A 144 11.42 -3.84 0.47
N ALA A 145 11.42 -4.97 1.18
CA ALA A 145 10.18 -5.53 1.74
C ALA A 145 9.51 -4.53 2.68
N ALA A 146 8.18 -4.42 2.60
CA ALA A 146 7.39 -3.49 3.43
C ALA A 146 7.49 -3.79 4.94
N GLY A 147 7.79 -5.03 5.31
CA GLY A 147 7.84 -5.55 6.67
C GLY A 147 6.63 -6.40 7.02
N SER A 148 6.86 -7.56 7.62
CA SER A 148 5.83 -8.47 8.09
C SER A 148 6.01 -8.77 9.58
N PRO A 149 4.92 -8.98 10.35
CA PRO A 149 5.03 -9.44 11.73
C PRO A 149 5.82 -10.76 11.83
N PRO A 150 6.61 -10.96 12.90
CA PRO A 150 7.29 -12.23 13.13
C PRO A 150 6.26 -13.35 13.31
N LYS A 151 6.57 -14.53 12.76
CA LYS A 151 5.69 -15.72 12.79
C LYS A 151 5.76 -16.47 14.13
N GLU A 152 6.83 -16.26 14.90
CA GLU A 152 7.02 -16.91 16.19
C GLU A 152 6.12 -16.29 17.26
N LYS A 153 5.72 -17.10 18.24
CA LYS A 153 4.86 -16.70 19.37
C LYS A 153 5.65 -15.87 20.38
N THR A 154 6.21 -14.74 19.96
CA THR A 154 6.66 -13.71 20.90
C THR A 154 5.44 -13.00 21.49
N GLN A 155 5.56 -12.48 22.71
CA GLN A 155 4.53 -11.65 23.33
C GLN A 155 4.46 -10.29 22.62
N ILE A 156 3.91 -10.30 21.41
CA ILE A 156 3.72 -9.12 20.59
C ILE A 156 2.46 -8.42 21.11
N PRO A 157 2.52 -7.11 21.44
CA PRO A 157 1.31 -6.36 21.74
C PRO A 157 0.41 -6.40 20.52
N ALA A 158 -0.73 -7.06 20.63
CA ALA A 158 -1.64 -7.28 19.52
C ALA A 158 -2.94 -6.51 19.75
N VAL A 159 -3.34 -5.74 18.74
CA VAL A 159 -4.62 -4.99 18.77
C VAL A 159 -5.78 -5.84 18.26
N SER A 160 -5.49 -6.86 17.43
CA SER A 160 -6.47 -7.82 16.92
C SER A 160 -5.76 -9.00 16.24
N ILE A 161 -6.49 -10.07 15.93
CA ILE A 161 -5.97 -11.21 15.15
C ILE A 161 -6.30 -11.01 13.67
N CYS A 162 -5.35 -11.32 12.78
CA CYS A 162 -5.64 -11.41 11.34
C CYS A 162 -6.43 -12.69 11.04
N LYS A 163 -7.63 -12.56 10.48
CA LYS A 163 -8.47 -13.72 10.10
C LYS A 163 -7.87 -14.58 8.98
N LYS A 164 -7.06 -13.99 8.09
CA LYS A 164 -6.44 -14.70 6.95
C LYS A 164 -5.11 -15.36 7.33
N CYS A 165 -4.24 -14.62 8.01
CA CYS A 165 -2.92 -15.14 8.42
C CYS A 165 -2.95 -15.93 9.73
N ILE A 166 -4.01 -15.80 10.54
CA ILE A 166 -4.11 -16.39 11.88
C ILE A 166 -2.94 -15.99 12.78
N THR A 167 -2.50 -14.73 12.65
CA THR A 167 -1.41 -14.15 13.44
C THR A 167 -1.89 -12.93 14.22
N PRO A 168 -1.34 -12.67 15.42
CA PRO A 168 -1.58 -11.42 16.12
C PRO A 168 -1.08 -10.24 15.29
N LYS A 169 -1.92 -9.21 15.12
CA LYS A 169 -1.55 -7.97 14.41
C LYS A 169 -1.01 -6.96 15.42
N PRO A 170 0.27 -6.57 15.30
CA PRO A 170 0.78 -5.40 16.00
C PRO A 170 -0.07 -4.15 15.70
N PRO A 171 0.05 -3.08 16.49
CA PRO A 171 -0.53 -1.79 16.14
C PRO A 171 -0.12 -1.37 14.72
N ARG A 172 -1.01 -0.63 14.04
CA ARG A 172 -0.79 -0.11 12.67
C ARG A 172 -0.57 -1.18 11.59
N THR A 173 -0.80 -2.46 11.90
CA THR A 173 -0.61 -3.58 10.95
C THR A 173 -1.91 -3.98 10.29
N HIS A 174 -1.88 -4.10 8.96
CA HIS A 174 -3.05 -4.51 8.16
C HIS A 174 -2.68 -5.65 7.21
N HIS A 175 -3.67 -6.46 6.83
CA HIS A 175 -3.48 -7.54 5.88
C HIS A 175 -3.69 -7.02 4.45
N CYS A 176 -2.71 -7.22 3.58
CA CYS A 176 -2.85 -6.99 2.15
C CYS A 176 -3.24 -8.31 1.48
N SER A 177 -4.40 -8.34 0.82
CA SER A 177 -4.88 -9.52 0.09
C SER A 177 -3.99 -9.84 -1.13
N ILE A 178 -3.55 -8.81 -1.86
CA ILE A 178 -2.70 -8.94 -3.04
C ILE A 178 -1.34 -9.57 -2.69
N CYS A 179 -0.71 -9.10 -1.60
CA CYS A 179 0.54 -9.69 -1.11
C CYS A 179 0.33 -10.94 -0.24
N ASN A 180 -0.92 -11.26 0.11
CA ASN A 180 -1.33 -12.34 1.00
C ASN A 180 -0.54 -12.40 2.33
N GLN A 181 -0.30 -11.23 2.94
CA GLN A 181 0.44 -11.13 4.20
C GLN A 181 0.04 -9.89 5.00
N CYS A 182 0.28 -9.93 6.30
CA CYS A 182 0.22 -8.75 7.15
C CYS A 182 1.44 -7.86 6.94
N VAL A 183 1.22 -6.56 6.76
CA VAL A 183 2.23 -5.55 6.53
C VAL A 183 2.29 -4.59 7.71
N LEU A 184 3.49 -4.42 8.28
CA LEU A 184 3.75 -3.49 9.39
C LEU A 184 3.58 -2.04 8.92
N LYS A 185 2.89 -1.21 9.71
CA LYS A 185 2.56 0.19 9.36
C LYS A 185 2.06 0.32 7.92
N MET A 186 1.15 -0.57 7.51
CA MET A 186 0.69 -0.65 6.13
C MET A 186 0.06 0.68 5.70
N ASP A 187 0.58 1.25 4.62
CA ASP A 187 -0.05 2.37 3.95
C ASP A 187 -0.97 1.84 2.85
N HIS A 188 -0.41 1.30 1.77
CA HIS A 188 -1.20 0.74 0.68
C HIS A 188 -0.42 -0.33 -0.08
N HIS A 189 -1.11 -1.06 -0.96
CA HIS A 189 -0.46 -1.84 -2.00
C HIS A 189 -0.29 -0.96 -3.24
N CYS A 190 0.94 -0.85 -3.76
CA CYS A 190 1.24 0.01 -4.91
C CYS A 190 1.58 -0.86 -6.13
N PRO A 191 0.71 -0.93 -7.15
CA PRO A 191 1.01 -1.67 -8.39
C PRO A 191 2.25 -1.15 -9.10
N TRP A 192 2.50 0.16 -9.06
CA TRP A 192 3.68 0.82 -9.66
C TRP A 192 5.02 0.42 -9.03
N LEU A 193 4.98 -0.16 -7.83
CA LEU A 193 6.15 -0.74 -7.16
C LEU A 193 6.15 -2.26 -7.22
N ASN A 194 5.05 -2.89 -7.65
CA ASN A 194 4.74 -4.30 -7.42
C ASN A 194 5.03 -4.74 -5.97
N ASN A 195 4.73 -3.87 -5.01
CA ASN A 195 5.08 -4.05 -3.61
C ASN A 195 4.11 -3.26 -2.71
N CYS A 196 3.97 -3.71 -1.47
CA CYS A 196 3.30 -2.91 -0.44
C CYS A 196 4.19 -1.76 0.02
N VAL A 197 3.57 -0.65 0.38
CA VAL A 197 4.20 0.45 1.11
C VAL A 197 3.87 0.26 2.60
N GLY A 198 4.90 0.07 3.41
CA GLY A 198 4.82 -0.19 4.85
C GLY A 198 6.03 0.36 5.60
N HIS A 199 6.24 -0.10 6.83
CA HIS A 199 7.21 0.46 7.77
C HIS A 199 8.61 0.67 7.16
N PHE A 200 9.17 -0.35 6.50
CA PHE A 200 10.56 -0.34 6.04
C PHE A 200 10.80 0.36 4.71
N ASN A 201 9.75 0.63 3.92
CA ASN A 201 9.90 1.24 2.59
C ASN A 201 9.06 2.50 2.35
N HIS A 202 8.26 2.95 3.33
CA HIS A 202 7.45 4.18 3.22
C HIS A 202 8.31 5.40 2.83
N ARG A 203 9.49 5.54 3.45
CA ARG A 203 10.43 6.62 3.11
C ARG A 203 10.85 6.59 1.64
N TYR A 204 11.20 5.41 1.13
CA TYR A 204 11.64 5.27 -0.27
C TYR A 204 10.51 5.60 -1.24
N PHE A 205 9.28 5.17 -0.96
CA PHE A 205 8.11 5.54 -1.77
C PHE A 205 7.89 7.05 -1.80
N LEU A 206 7.89 7.73 -0.64
CA LEU A 206 7.70 9.18 -0.61
C LEU A 206 8.80 9.91 -1.36
N CYS A 207 10.07 9.57 -1.10
CA CYS A 207 11.20 10.21 -1.76
C CYS A 207 11.17 9.95 -3.27
N PHE A 208 10.78 8.76 -3.73
CA PHE A 208 10.57 8.47 -5.14
C PHE A 208 9.51 9.42 -5.75
N CYS A 209 8.34 9.56 -5.12
CA CYS A 209 7.29 10.47 -5.58
C CYS A 209 7.80 11.92 -5.62
N LEU A 210 8.50 12.37 -4.58
CA LEU A 210 9.03 13.73 -4.47
C LEU A 210 10.09 14.02 -5.54
N TYR A 211 11.14 13.21 -5.63
CA TYR A 211 12.23 13.45 -6.58
C TYR A 211 11.82 13.24 -8.02
N THR A 212 10.86 12.34 -8.30
CA THR A 212 10.28 12.21 -9.64
C THR A 212 9.45 13.44 -9.99
N THR A 213 8.64 13.95 -9.06
CA THR A 213 7.89 15.20 -9.28
C THR A 213 8.85 16.37 -9.53
N LEU A 214 9.88 16.53 -8.70
CA LEU A 214 10.90 17.58 -8.88
C LEU A 214 11.65 17.43 -10.21
N GLY A 215 12.02 16.21 -10.58
CA GLY A 215 12.66 15.89 -11.86
C GLY A 215 11.76 16.23 -13.05
N CYS A 216 10.49 15.87 -12.99
CA CYS A 216 9.51 16.18 -14.03
C CYS A 216 9.27 17.70 -14.15
N VAL A 217 9.08 18.41 -13.03
CA VAL A 217 8.94 19.88 -13.02
C VAL A 217 10.19 20.54 -13.61
N TYR A 218 11.38 20.07 -13.21
CA TYR A 218 12.64 20.57 -13.72
C TYR A 218 12.78 20.36 -15.23
N CYS A 219 12.48 19.16 -15.73
CA CYS A 219 12.50 18.87 -17.16
C CYS A 219 11.49 19.73 -17.92
N SER A 220 10.26 19.88 -17.42
CA SER A 220 9.23 20.70 -18.06
C SER A 220 9.59 22.18 -18.13
N ILE A 221 10.22 22.73 -17.07
CA ILE A 221 10.66 24.13 -17.06
C ILE A 221 11.87 24.32 -17.98
N SER A 222 12.88 23.46 -17.87
CA SER A 222 14.12 23.59 -18.65
C SER A 222 13.94 23.35 -20.15
N SER A 223 12.99 22.50 -20.56
CA SER A 223 12.70 22.22 -21.97
C SER A 223 11.56 23.06 -22.55
N LYS A 224 10.99 24.01 -21.79
CA LYS A 224 9.82 24.80 -22.22
C LYS A 224 10.06 25.54 -23.54
N ASP A 225 11.19 26.23 -23.66
CA ASP A 225 11.47 27.04 -24.86
C ASP A 225 11.74 26.15 -26.07
N MET A 226 12.45 25.03 -25.86
CA MET A 226 12.65 24.00 -26.89
C MET A 226 11.33 23.36 -27.34
N PHE A 227 10.39 23.16 -26.42
CA PHE A 227 9.05 22.67 -26.72
C PHE A 227 8.27 23.68 -27.56
N LEU A 228 8.26 24.96 -27.18
CA LEU A 228 7.55 25.99 -27.93
C LEU A 228 8.09 26.12 -29.35
N ASP A 229 9.41 26.08 -29.52
CA ASP A 229 10.06 26.09 -30.83
C ASP A 229 9.66 24.85 -31.67
N ALA A 230 9.78 23.66 -31.09
CA ALA A 230 9.39 22.42 -31.75
C ALA A 230 7.91 22.38 -32.15
N TYR A 231 7.03 22.87 -31.29
CA TYR A 231 5.60 22.94 -31.54
C TYR A 231 5.28 23.90 -32.68
N ASN A 232 5.84 25.12 -32.65
CA ASN A 232 5.63 26.13 -33.69
C ASN A 232 6.16 25.66 -35.05
N THR A 233 7.30 24.98 -35.09
CA THR A 233 7.89 24.43 -36.32
C THR A 233 6.99 23.35 -36.93
N ILE A 234 6.45 22.45 -36.10
CA ILE A 234 5.50 21.43 -36.55
C ILE A 234 4.17 22.05 -37.01
N GLU A 235 3.67 23.08 -36.34
CA GLU A 235 2.45 23.77 -36.74
C GLU A 235 2.60 24.44 -38.12
N ARG A 236 3.73 25.10 -38.38
CA ARG A 236 4.04 25.70 -39.70
C ARG A 236 4.09 24.66 -40.82
N TYR A 237 4.60 23.46 -40.54
CA TYR A 237 4.63 22.35 -41.51
C TYR A 237 3.24 21.96 -41.99
N TYR A 238 2.21 22.04 -41.13
CA TYR A 238 0.82 21.76 -41.54
C TYR A 238 0.18 22.91 -42.34
N GLN A 239 0.76 24.11 -42.32
CA GLN A 239 0.21 25.31 -42.95
C GLN A 239 0.88 25.68 -44.29
N THR A 240 2.05 25.10 -44.61
CA THR A 240 2.86 25.44 -45.80
C THR A 240 3.29 24.17 -46.55
N PRO A 241 3.58 24.21 -47.86
CA PRO A 241 4.11 23.05 -48.56
C PRO A 241 5.40 22.56 -47.88
N PRO A 242 5.64 21.24 -47.79
CA PRO A 242 6.63 20.68 -46.88
C PRO A 242 8.05 21.14 -47.26
N PRO A 243 8.81 21.78 -46.35
CA PRO A 243 10.24 21.99 -46.53
C PRO A 243 10.99 20.65 -46.54
N THR A 244 12.15 20.62 -47.21
CA THR A 244 13.05 19.46 -47.32
C THR A 244 13.85 19.23 -46.04
N GLU A 245 13.19 19.24 -44.88
CA GLU A 245 13.88 19.06 -43.60
C GLU A 245 14.37 17.62 -43.43
N PRO A 246 15.59 17.42 -42.89
CA PRO A 246 16.14 16.09 -42.65
C PRO A 246 15.35 15.34 -41.57
N TYR A 247 15.19 14.02 -41.75
CA TYR A 247 14.44 13.12 -40.85
C TYR A 247 14.85 13.22 -39.36
N VAL A 248 16.13 13.50 -39.10
CA VAL A 248 16.70 13.64 -37.75
C VAL A 248 16.08 14.83 -37.02
N GLU A 249 15.88 15.96 -37.69
CA GLU A 249 15.27 17.15 -37.10
C GLU A 249 13.79 16.93 -36.82
N SER A 250 13.06 16.26 -37.73
CA SER A 250 11.66 15.87 -37.47
C SER A 250 11.53 14.97 -36.23
N THR A 251 12.49 14.06 -36.04
CA THR A 251 12.52 13.16 -34.88
C THR A 251 12.81 13.91 -33.59
N ALA A 252 13.79 14.82 -33.59
CA ALA A 252 14.15 15.63 -32.43
C ALA A 252 12.96 16.47 -31.93
N HIS A 253 12.26 17.18 -32.82
CA HIS A 253 11.09 17.98 -32.47
C HIS A 253 9.98 17.13 -31.83
N LYS A 254 9.66 15.97 -32.43
CA LYS A 254 8.65 15.04 -31.87
C LYS A 254 9.07 14.48 -30.50
N SER A 255 10.35 14.15 -30.32
CA SER A 255 10.87 13.68 -29.04
C SER A 255 10.82 14.74 -27.94
N ILE A 256 11.14 16.00 -28.26
CA ILE A 256 11.06 17.12 -27.31
C ILE A 256 9.60 17.38 -26.90
N ILE A 257 8.66 17.33 -27.84
CA ILE A 257 7.22 17.44 -27.53
C ILE A 257 6.77 16.31 -26.61
N PHE A 258 7.13 15.06 -26.93
CA PHE A 258 6.82 13.92 -26.09
C PHE A 258 7.39 14.07 -24.67
N LEU A 259 8.66 14.48 -24.55
CA LEU A 259 9.31 14.74 -23.27
C LEU A 259 8.52 15.75 -22.44
N TRP A 260 8.23 16.92 -23.01
CA TRP A 260 7.57 18.00 -22.27
C TRP A 260 6.15 17.64 -21.85
N VAL A 261 5.38 16.98 -22.73
CA VAL A 261 4.00 16.52 -22.42
C VAL A 261 4.03 15.45 -21.33
N LEU A 262 4.93 14.47 -21.44
CA LEU A 262 5.07 13.39 -20.46
C LEU A 262 5.48 13.95 -19.09
N THR A 263 6.53 14.78 -19.02
CA THR A 263 7.00 15.31 -17.73
C THR A 263 5.99 16.26 -17.10
N SER A 264 5.30 17.09 -17.90
CA SER A 264 4.30 18.02 -17.37
C SER A 264 3.09 17.28 -16.79
N SER A 265 2.55 16.30 -17.52
CA SER A 265 1.41 15.50 -17.06
C SER A 265 1.75 14.65 -15.83
N VAL A 266 2.92 14.00 -15.81
CA VAL A 266 3.40 13.24 -14.64
C VAL A 266 3.61 14.16 -13.45
N SER A 267 4.15 15.37 -13.64
CA SER A 267 4.35 16.31 -12.52
C SER A 267 3.04 16.68 -11.82
N VAL A 268 1.96 16.85 -12.57
CA VAL A 268 0.63 17.18 -12.01
C VAL A 268 0.06 15.97 -11.28
N ALA A 269 0.01 14.81 -11.95
CA ALA A 269 -0.60 13.61 -11.37
C ALA A 269 0.19 13.10 -10.14
N LEU A 270 1.51 12.96 -10.28
CA LEU A 270 2.38 12.48 -9.20
C LEU A 270 2.56 13.55 -8.11
N GLY A 271 2.58 14.84 -8.47
CA GLY A 271 2.65 15.94 -7.52
C GLY A 271 1.44 16.00 -6.60
N ALA A 272 0.23 15.78 -7.12
CA ALA A 272 -0.98 15.68 -6.32
C ALA A 272 -0.93 14.49 -5.33
N LEU A 273 -0.47 13.32 -5.81
CA LEU A 273 -0.27 12.14 -4.96
C LEU A 273 0.80 12.41 -3.89
N CYS A 274 1.92 13.04 -4.25
CA CYS A 274 2.99 13.38 -3.33
C CYS A 274 2.47 14.32 -2.24
N LEU A 275 1.77 15.40 -2.62
CA LEU A 275 1.18 16.36 -1.69
C LEU A 275 0.21 15.68 -0.71
N TRP A 276 -0.62 14.78 -1.22
CA TRP A 276 -1.51 13.99 -0.37
C TRP A 276 -0.75 13.22 0.70
N HIS A 277 0.26 12.45 0.33
CA HIS A 277 1.07 11.71 1.30
C HIS A 277 1.81 12.63 2.28
N MET A 278 2.31 13.79 1.83
CA MET A 278 2.93 14.79 2.70
C MET A 278 1.97 15.29 3.79
N ILE A 279 0.68 15.44 3.47
CA ILE A 279 -0.36 15.81 4.45
C ILE A 279 -0.58 14.68 5.47
N LEU A 280 -0.66 13.42 5.02
CA LEU A 280 -0.82 12.25 5.91
C LEU A 280 0.35 12.14 6.89
N ILE A 281 1.57 12.26 6.39
CA ILE A 281 2.80 12.21 7.20
C ILE A 281 2.81 13.35 8.21
N SER A 282 2.45 14.56 7.78
CA SER A 282 2.35 15.72 8.67
C SER A 282 1.37 15.47 9.82
N ARG A 283 0.31 14.67 9.58
CA ARG A 283 -0.68 14.25 10.58
C ARG A 283 -0.30 12.99 11.35
N GLY A 284 0.80 12.32 11.02
CA GLY A 284 1.26 11.10 11.69
C GLY A 284 0.44 9.84 11.34
N GLU A 285 -0.32 9.89 10.24
CA GLU A 285 -1.21 8.82 9.80
C GLU A 285 -0.75 8.21 8.46
N THR A 286 -1.07 6.94 8.27
CA THR A 286 -1.06 6.26 6.97
C THR A 286 -2.39 6.47 6.24
N SER A 287 -2.47 6.11 4.97
CA SER A 287 -3.71 6.16 4.18
C SER A 287 -4.80 5.26 4.77
N VAL A 288 -4.46 4.08 5.30
CA VAL A 288 -5.41 3.22 6.03
C VAL A 288 -5.87 3.90 7.33
N GLU A 289 -4.93 4.42 8.11
CA GLU A 289 -5.26 5.08 9.38
C GLU A 289 -6.12 6.32 9.19
N ARG A 290 -5.95 7.09 8.11
CA ARG A 290 -6.84 8.21 7.82
C ARG A 290 -8.30 7.79 7.76
N HIS A 291 -8.61 6.63 7.15
CA HIS A 291 -9.97 6.13 7.10
C HIS A 291 -10.47 5.68 8.49
N ILE A 292 -9.60 5.04 9.29
CA ILE A 292 -9.91 4.61 10.65
C ILE A 292 -10.15 5.83 11.55
N ASN A 293 -9.20 6.77 11.58
CA ASN A 293 -9.24 8.02 12.31
C ASN A 293 -10.48 8.84 11.95
N HIS A 294 -10.86 8.90 10.67
CA HIS A 294 -12.07 9.62 10.23
C HIS A 294 -13.35 8.99 10.77
N LYS A 295 -13.45 7.65 10.74
CA LYS A 295 -14.58 6.92 11.34
C LYS A 295 -14.63 7.11 12.85
N GLU A 296 -13.49 7.00 13.51
CA GLU A 296 -13.37 7.16 14.96
C GLU A 296 -13.66 8.59 15.42
N THR A 297 -13.24 9.58 14.65
CA THR A 297 -13.57 11.00 14.89
C THR A 297 -15.06 11.23 14.86
N ARG A 298 -15.78 10.66 13.89
CA ARG A 298 -17.26 10.75 13.85
C ARG A 298 -17.89 10.06 15.06
N ARG A 299 -17.48 8.82 15.36
CA ARG A 299 -17.98 8.05 16.51
C ARG A 299 -17.79 8.79 17.83
N LEU A 300 -16.62 9.38 18.05
CA LEU A 300 -16.32 10.14 19.27
C LEU A 300 -17.10 11.45 19.32
N ARG A 301 -17.26 12.14 18.19
CA ARG A 301 -18.07 13.37 18.11
C ARG A 301 -19.52 13.13 18.52
N ASP A 302 -20.11 12.01 18.11
CA ASP A 302 -21.49 11.66 18.42
C ASP A 302 -21.71 11.41 19.92
N ILE A 303 -20.66 11.03 20.66
CA ILE A 303 -20.67 10.90 22.13
C ILE A 303 -20.09 12.13 22.85
N GLY A 304 -19.93 13.26 22.15
CA GLY A 304 -19.41 14.52 22.72
C GLY A 304 -17.92 14.51 23.08
N LYS A 305 -17.14 13.54 22.55
CA LYS A 305 -15.69 13.42 22.76
C LYS A 305 -14.91 13.86 21.52
N VAL A 306 -13.65 14.28 21.73
CA VAL A 306 -12.75 14.68 20.65
C VAL A 306 -11.71 13.59 20.42
N PHE A 307 -11.62 13.09 19.18
CA PHE A 307 -10.57 12.16 18.79
C PHE A 307 -9.21 12.85 18.74
N LYS A 308 -8.19 12.20 19.29
CA LYS A 308 -6.79 12.59 19.15
C LYS A 308 -6.02 11.42 18.55
N ASN A 309 -5.28 11.66 17.46
CA ASN A 309 -4.42 10.65 16.85
C ASN A 309 -3.25 10.32 17.81
N PRO A 310 -3.15 9.09 18.33
CA PRO A 310 -2.11 8.73 19.31
C PRO A 310 -0.70 8.66 18.72
N TYR A 311 -0.56 8.65 17.38
CA TYR A 311 0.72 8.64 16.66
C TYR A 311 1.10 10.00 16.09
N HIS A 312 0.39 11.07 16.48
CA HIS A 312 0.73 12.42 16.07
C HIS A 312 1.69 13.06 17.09
N HIS A 313 2.98 13.13 16.75
CA HIS A 313 4.03 13.70 17.61
C HIS A 313 4.36 15.17 17.29
N GLY A 314 3.50 15.83 16.49
CA GLY A 314 3.74 17.13 15.89
C GLY A 314 4.36 17.03 14.49
N THR A 315 4.01 17.96 13.61
CA THR A 315 4.34 17.91 12.17
C THR A 315 5.82 17.62 11.91
N MET A 316 6.73 18.41 12.47
CA MET A 316 8.17 18.23 12.25
C MET A 316 8.72 16.91 12.81
N ASN A 317 8.20 16.44 13.95
CA ASN A 317 8.64 15.19 14.54
C ASN A 317 8.16 13.99 13.72
N ASN A 318 6.95 14.04 13.17
CA ASN A 318 6.46 13.00 12.26
C ASN A 318 7.36 12.87 11.02
N TRP A 319 7.80 13.99 10.46
CA TRP A 319 8.76 14.04 9.36
C TRP A 319 10.13 13.48 9.75
N LYS A 320 10.66 13.86 10.91
CA LYS A 320 11.93 13.30 11.43
C LYS A 320 11.85 11.80 11.64
N LEU A 321 10.73 11.29 12.15
CA LEU A 321 10.51 9.84 12.34
C LEU A 321 10.48 9.08 11.01
N LEU A 322 9.81 9.63 10.00
CA LEU A 322 9.77 9.01 8.66
C LEU A 322 11.13 9.05 7.95
N LEU A 323 11.80 10.20 7.99
CA LEU A 323 13.06 10.43 7.30
C LEU A 323 14.28 9.90 8.07
N GLY A 324 14.08 9.41 9.30
CA GLY A 324 15.16 8.97 10.18
C GLY A 324 16.10 10.12 10.58
N VAL A 325 15.60 11.33 10.82
CA VAL A 325 16.44 12.50 11.11
C VAL A 325 16.52 12.76 12.62
N GLU A 326 17.62 12.33 13.23
CA GLU A 326 17.94 12.58 14.64
C GLU A 326 18.87 13.80 14.83
N LYS A 327 19.84 13.98 13.93
CA LYS A 327 20.87 15.05 13.99
C LYS A 327 20.75 15.98 12.78
N ARG A 328 21.24 17.22 12.88
CA ARG A 328 21.21 18.18 11.75
C ARG A 328 21.92 17.67 10.50
N SER A 329 23.03 16.94 10.64
CA SER A 329 23.77 16.35 9.52
C SER A 329 22.96 15.28 8.76
N HIS A 330 21.96 14.67 9.38
CA HIS A 330 21.11 13.66 8.73
C HIS A 330 20.23 14.25 7.64
N TRP A 331 19.90 15.55 7.68
CA TRP A 331 19.22 16.20 6.54
C TRP A 331 20.03 16.07 5.26
N PHE A 332 21.35 16.22 5.35
CA PHE A 332 22.22 16.03 4.19
C PHE A 332 22.41 14.54 3.87
N THR A 333 22.83 13.73 4.83
CA THR A 333 23.27 12.34 4.57
C THR A 333 22.13 11.33 4.39
N ARG A 334 20.92 11.63 4.88
CA ARG A 334 19.76 10.73 4.85
C ARG A 334 18.63 11.19 3.92
N VAL A 335 18.56 12.50 3.62
CA VAL A 335 17.51 13.08 2.75
C VAL A 335 18.07 13.53 1.41
N LEU A 336 19.14 14.34 1.39
CA LEU A 336 19.70 14.89 0.14
C LEU A 336 20.60 13.93 -0.62
N LEU A 337 21.08 12.87 0.03
CA LEU A 337 21.89 11.82 -0.57
C LEU A 337 21.17 10.47 -0.53
N PRO A 338 21.47 9.56 -1.49
CA PRO A 338 21.04 8.17 -1.44
C PRO A 338 21.45 7.53 -0.11
N SER A 339 20.48 6.96 0.61
CA SER A 339 20.73 6.38 1.93
C SER A 339 19.91 5.12 2.14
N SER A 340 20.54 4.03 2.59
CA SER A 340 19.83 2.76 2.87
C SER A 340 19.52 2.55 4.35
N HIS A 341 19.62 3.60 5.17
CA HIS A 341 19.39 3.48 6.62
C HIS A 341 17.96 2.96 6.91
N PRO A 342 17.79 2.12 7.95
CA PRO A 342 16.48 1.62 8.35
C PRO A 342 15.64 2.73 9.00
N PRO A 343 14.29 2.61 8.98
CA PRO A 343 13.42 3.49 9.76
C PRO A 343 13.66 3.32 11.26
N ASN A 344 13.20 4.28 12.05
CA ASN A 344 13.22 4.16 13.51
C ASN A 344 12.24 3.10 13.98
N GLY A 345 12.69 2.22 14.88
CA GLY A 345 11.89 1.15 15.47
C GLY A 345 11.67 -0.05 14.55
N ASP A 346 11.08 -1.11 15.12
CA ASP A 346 10.82 -2.40 14.47
C ASP A 346 9.47 -2.46 13.73
N GLY A 347 8.63 -1.43 13.88
CA GLY A 347 7.28 -1.36 13.32
C GLY A 347 6.24 -2.17 14.12
N ILE A 348 6.64 -2.76 15.24
CA ILE A 348 5.81 -3.55 16.14
C ILE A 348 5.45 -2.70 17.36
N LEU A 349 6.46 -2.08 17.98
CA LEU A 349 6.31 -1.19 19.11
C LEU A 349 6.26 0.26 18.66
N TRP A 350 5.34 1.03 19.24
CA TRP A 350 5.11 2.42 18.92
C TRP A 350 5.06 3.24 20.20
N GLU A 351 5.78 4.36 20.20
CA GLU A 351 5.60 5.38 21.24
C GLU A 351 4.28 6.10 21.01
N PHE A 352 3.52 6.29 22.08
CA PHE A 352 2.27 7.05 22.05
C PHE A 352 2.53 8.47 22.52
N SER A 353 1.83 9.45 21.94
CA SER A 353 1.88 10.83 22.40
C SER A 353 1.22 11.05 23.77
N PHE A 354 0.45 10.08 24.26
CA PHE A 354 -0.28 10.15 25.54
C PHE A 354 -0.07 8.89 26.38
N SER A 355 -0.01 9.07 27.70
CA SER A 355 0.06 7.98 28.69
C SER A 355 -1.31 7.32 28.85
N ARG A 356 -1.36 6.03 29.19
CA ARG A 356 -2.59 5.27 29.53
C ARG A 356 -3.43 5.88 30.66
N ARG A 357 -2.92 6.90 31.36
CA ARG A 357 -3.62 7.66 32.41
C ARG A 357 -4.33 8.92 31.89
N ASP A 358 -4.19 9.24 30.61
CA ASP A 358 -4.92 10.35 30.01
C ASP A 358 -6.41 9.94 29.88
N PRO A 359 -7.37 10.68 30.48
CA PRO A 359 -8.80 10.34 30.45
C PRO A 359 -9.40 10.27 29.03
N MET A 360 -8.61 10.64 28.01
CA MET A 360 -8.95 10.62 26.59
C MET A 360 -8.26 9.48 25.80
N ALA A 361 -7.36 8.71 26.41
CA ALA A 361 -6.78 7.50 25.82
C ALA A 361 -7.72 6.32 26.08
N ILE A 362 -8.40 5.83 25.03
CA ILE A 362 -9.20 4.59 25.10
C ILE A 362 -8.29 3.38 24.93
#